data_AF-A0A2V9K7N8-F1
#
_entry.id   AF-A0A2V9K7N8-F1
#
_cell.length_a   1.000
_cell.length_b   1.000
_cell.length_c   1.000
_cell.angle_alpha   90.00
_cell.angle_beta   90.00
_cell.angle_gamma   90.00
#
_symmetry.space_group_name_H-M   'P 1'
#
loop_
_entity.id
_entity.type
_entity.pdbx_description
1 polymer ?
#
loop_
_entity_poly.entity_id
_entity_poly.type
_entity_poly.pdbx_seq_one_letter_code
_entity_poly.pdbx_strand_id
1 'polypeptide(L)'
;MLVLRFIRPHVYDMTEEFKTEMRETASVHLLPLFRADRVSLDKREGCYPDYEIFDTPNRKPAFVIPVGRGRIGREAIVMLAGARVRIDLPLIRERERLAFAITMPFDLGDGAEGRIYLEHDGGLDLLYSRWLKPSKVETDRRWFDESVDLAKYAGKKGTLRLECNSGPDLDVVGDWIAWSRLRLLPSVAAPLETSAGPRKPTWLHVTATFVRQGDYVVLSVGNGANMTIDCKLRLNGSEMIKERWFTADGAGQFAFQPRERGKWEILAIKNSASAEWVAAPAYLVVE
;
A
#
# COMPACT_ATOMS: atom_id res chain seq x y z
N MET A 1 15.24 7.39 -2.30
CA MET A 1 15.45 6.28 -3.23
C MET A 1 14.24 6.23 -4.15
N LEU A 2 14.44 6.32 -5.47
CA LEU A 2 13.38 6.06 -6.45
C LEU A 2 13.30 4.55 -6.64
N VAL A 3 12.11 3.98 -6.50
CA VAL A 3 11.88 2.54 -6.73
C VAL A 3 11.00 2.41 -7.96
N LEU A 4 11.51 1.75 -8.99
CA LEU A 4 10.78 1.51 -10.23
C LEU A 4 10.54 0.00 -10.39
N ARG A 5 9.32 -0.36 -10.82
CA ARG A 5 9.01 -1.74 -11.22
C ARG A 5 8.57 -1.76 -12.67
N PHE A 6 9.23 -2.61 -13.46
CA PHE A 6 8.83 -2.86 -14.84
C PHE A 6 7.74 -3.92 -14.87
N ILE A 7 6.57 -3.56 -15.40
CA ILE A 7 5.42 -4.45 -15.63
C ILE A 7 5.03 -4.23 -17.08
N ARG A 8 5.35 -5.21 -17.95
CA ARG A 8 5.28 -5.05 -19.41
C ARG A 8 3.95 -4.43 -19.88
N PRO A 9 3.97 -3.45 -20.81
CA PRO A 9 5.14 -2.77 -21.40
C PRO A 9 5.58 -1.51 -20.62
N HIS A 10 5.08 -1.29 -19.40
CA HIS A 10 5.20 -0.03 -18.69
C HIS A 10 6.18 -0.07 -17.49
N VAL A 11 6.72 1.09 -17.15
CA VAL A 11 7.49 1.32 -15.92
C VAL A 11 6.58 2.04 -14.94
N TYR A 12 6.49 1.53 -13.72
CA TYR A 12 5.70 2.11 -12.64
C TYR A 12 6.63 2.64 -11.54
N ASP A 13 6.34 3.85 -11.06
CA ASP A 13 6.97 4.39 -9.85
C ASP A 13 6.30 3.74 -8.64
N MET A 14 7.10 2.98 -7.88
CA MET A 14 6.71 2.21 -6.71
C MET A 14 7.26 2.82 -5.42
N THR A 15 7.74 4.06 -5.47
CA THR A 15 8.45 4.68 -4.36
C THR A 15 7.57 4.79 -3.12
N GLU A 16 6.30 5.21 -3.27
CA GLU A 16 5.37 5.33 -2.14
C GLU A 16 4.90 3.97 -1.63
N GLU A 17 4.67 3.00 -2.53
CA GLU A 17 4.40 1.61 -2.14
C GLU A 17 5.54 1.05 -1.30
N PHE A 18 6.78 1.14 -1.78
CA PHE A 18 7.95 0.64 -1.08
C PHE A 18 8.12 1.32 0.29
N LYS A 19 7.93 2.64 0.37
CA LYS A 19 7.94 3.36 1.65
C LYS A 19 6.87 2.85 2.61
N THR A 20 5.68 2.55 2.10
CA THR A 20 4.59 2.03 2.92
C THR A 20 4.92 0.63 3.44
N GLU A 21 5.46 -0.24 2.59
CA GLU A 21 5.90 -1.59 3.01
C GLU A 21 6.98 -1.53 4.08
N MET A 22 7.94 -0.62 3.94
CA MET A 22 8.99 -0.39 4.94
C MET A 22 8.45 0.14 6.27
N ARG A 23 7.27 0.80 6.30
CA ARG A 23 6.61 1.24 7.53
C ARG A 23 5.76 0.12 8.16
N GLU A 24 5.28 -0.82 7.35
CA GLU A 24 4.44 -1.95 7.75
C GLU A 24 5.28 -3.21 8.09
N THR A 25 6.37 -3.05 8.85
CA THR A 25 7.32 -4.14 9.15
C THR A 25 6.72 -5.32 9.92
N ALA A 26 5.60 -5.10 10.61
CA ALA A 26 4.86 -6.15 11.33
C ALA A 26 3.71 -6.75 10.51
N SER A 27 3.66 -6.52 9.19
CA SER A 27 2.60 -7.03 8.33
C SER A 27 2.79 -8.50 7.94
N VAL A 28 1.68 -9.23 7.84
CA VAL A 28 1.66 -10.56 7.21
C VAL A 28 1.09 -10.42 5.81
N HIS A 29 1.91 -10.74 4.82
CA HIS A 29 1.50 -10.73 3.41
C HIS A 29 0.71 -12.01 3.09
N LEU A 30 -0.49 -11.84 2.56
CA LEU A 30 -1.37 -12.97 2.23
C LEU A 30 -1.25 -13.39 0.76
N LEU A 31 -0.72 -12.54 -0.11
CA LEU A 31 -0.52 -12.86 -1.53
C LEU A 31 0.34 -14.13 -1.75
N PRO A 32 1.47 -14.35 -1.01
CA PRO A 32 2.25 -15.58 -1.13
C PRO A 32 1.52 -16.85 -0.65
N LEU A 33 0.39 -16.71 0.05
CA LEU A 33 -0.43 -17.82 0.52
C LEU A 33 -1.49 -18.24 -0.51
N PHE A 34 -1.57 -17.56 -1.65
CA PHE A 34 -2.41 -17.97 -2.77
C PHE A 34 -1.99 -19.37 -3.25
N ARG A 35 -2.97 -20.25 -3.41
CA ARG A 35 -2.76 -21.58 -4.01
C ARG A 35 -3.84 -21.88 -5.04
N ALA A 36 -3.43 -22.37 -6.21
CA ALA A 36 -4.33 -22.61 -7.33
C ALA A 36 -5.33 -23.75 -7.07
N ASP A 37 -5.00 -24.70 -6.20
CA ASP A 37 -5.89 -25.79 -5.72
C ASP A 37 -6.98 -25.30 -4.76
N ARG A 38 -6.86 -24.07 -4.25
CA ARG A 38 -7.85 -23.39 -3.38
C ARG A 38 -8.75 -22.44 -4.17
N VAL A 39 -8.81 -22.61 -5.49
CA VAL A 39 -9.67 -21.85 -6.40
C VAL A 39 -10.84 -22.72 -6.84
N SER A 40 -12.04 -22.16 -6.80
CA SER A 40 -13.26 -22.78 -7.34
C SER A 40 -13.98 -21.79 -8.25
N LEU A 41 -14.90 -22.29 -9.07
CA LEU A 41 -15.67 -21.49 -10.01
C LEU A 41 -17.14 -21.84 -9.91
N ASP A 42 -17.99 -20.82 -9.79
CA ASP A 42 -19.44 -20.97 -9.92
C ASP A 42 -19.80 -21.18 -11.40
N LYS A 43 -20.10 -22.42 -11.79
CA LYS A 43 -20.43 -22.75 -13.18
C LYS A 43 -21.87 -22.32 -13.49
N ARG A 44 -22.03 -21.19 -14.18
CA ARG A 44 -23.32 -20.70 -14.69
C ARG A 44 -23.40 -20.84 -16.19
N GLU A 45 -24.35 -21.61 -16.69
CA GLU A 45 -24.50 -21.91 -18.13
C GLU A 45 -24.47 -20.63 -18.98
N GLY A 46 -23.75 -20.68 -20.10
CA GLY A 46 -23.63 -19.57 -21.05
C GLY A 46 -22.58 -18.51 -20.70
N CYS A 47 -21.98 -18.52 -19.50
CA CYS A 47 -20.94 -17.55 -19.14
C CYS A 47 -19.59 -17.85 -19.82
N TYR A 48 -19.15 -19.11 -19.82
CA TYR A 48 -17.87 -19.50 -20.42
C TYR A 48 -18.07 -20.59 -21.49
N PRO A 49 -17.29 -20.54 -22.60
CA PRO A 49 -17.33 -21.59 -23.62
C PRO A 49 -16.77 -22.93 -23.10
N ASP A 50 -15.84 -22.88 -22.13
CA ASP A 50 -15.26 -24.02 -21.44
C ASP A 50 -14.96 -23.62 -19.99
N TYR A 51 -15.24 -24.52 -19.04
CA TYR A 51 -14.98 -24.31 -17.61
C TYR A 51 -13.71 -25.00 -17.11
N GLU A 52 -13.04 -25.77 -17.98
CA GLU A 52 -11.80 -26.46 -17.67
C GLU A 52 -10.56 -25.70 -18.17
N ILE A 53 -10.74 -24.86 -19.21
CA ILE A 53 -9.67 -24.06 -19.83
C ILE A 53 -10.17 -22.63 -20.07
N PHE A 54 -9.42 -21.66 -19.54
CA PHE A 54 -9.70 -20.24 -19.71
C PHE A 54 -8.63 -19.56 -20.57
N ASP A 55 -9.00 -18.52 -21.31
CA ASP A 55 -8.04 -17.65 -22.00
C ASP A 55 -7.36 -16.70 -21.01
N THR A 56 -6.47 -17.30 -20.21
CA THR A 56 -5.75 -16.67 -19.11
C THR A 56 -4.31 -17.17 -19.10
N PRO A 57 -3.35 -16.43 -18.51
CA PRO A 57 -1.93 -16.79 -18.57
C PRO A 57 -1.59 -18.21 -18.09
N ASN A 58 -2.37 -18.76 -17.15
CA ASN A 58 -2.19 -20.11 -16.63
C ASN A 58 -3.35 -21.06 -16.95
N ARG A 59 -4.28 -20.67 -17.83
CA ARG A 59 -5.50 -21.41 -18.16
C ARG A 59 -6.45 -21.67 -16.98
N LYS A 60 -6.40 -20.85 -15.93
CA LYS A 60 -7.21 -20.99 -14.71
C LYS A 60 -8.01 -19.71 -14.43
N PRO A 61 -9.13 -19.82 -13.69
CA PRO A 61 -10.01 -18.67 -13.43
C PRO A 61 -9.47 -17.69 -12.39
N ALA A 62 -8.36 -18.00 -11.73
CA ALA A 62 -7.61 -17.06 -10.91
C ALA A 62 -6.10 -17.30 -10.97
N PHE A 63 -5.32 -16.23 -10.91
CA PHE A 63 -3.86 -16.26 -11.03
C PHE A 63 -3.21 -14.99 -10.50
N VAL A 64 -1.93 -15.05 -10.15
CA VAL A 64 -1.18 -13.89 -9.69
C VAL A 64 -0.38 -13.29 -10.83
N ILE A 65 -0.64 -12.03 -11.15
CA ILE A 65 0.16 -11.23 -12.09
C ILE A 65 0.25 -9.78 -11.61
N PRO A 66 1.23 -9.01 -12.11
CA PRO A 66 1.20 -7.57 -11.97
C PRO A 66 0.08 -6.95 -12.82
N VAL A 67 -0.71 -6.06 -12.21
CA VAL A 67 -1.79 -5.31 -12.84
C VAL A 67 -1.51 -3.81 -12.73
N GLY A 68 -1.54 -3.13 -13.87
CA GLY A 68 -1.38 -1.68 -13.95
C GLY A 68 -2.74 -0.97 -14.00
N ARG A 69 -2.92 0.06 -13.17
CA ARG A 69 -4.00 1.03 -13.31
C ARG A 69 -3.50 2.45 -13.11
N GLY A 70 -3.69 3.28 -14.14
CA GLY A 70 -3.06 4.60 -14.20
C GLY A 70 -1.54 4.50 -14.09
N ARG A 71 -0.95 5.25 -13.15
CA ARG A 71 0.50 5.26 -12.87
C ARG A 71 0.94 4.25 -11.83
N ILE A 72 0.04 3.38 -11.36
CA ILE A 72 0.29 2.45 -10.25
C ILE A 72 0.22 1.01 -10.76
N GLY A 73 1.29 0.25 -10.56
CA GLY A 73 1.39 -1.16 -10.94
C GLY A 73 1.55 -2.05 -9.72
N ARG A 74 0.65 -3.00 -9.49
CA ARG A 74 0.67 -3.83 -8.29
C ARG A 74 0.56 -5.30 -8.62
N GLU A 75 1.27 -6.14 -7.88
CA GLU A 75 1.07 -7.59 -7.93
C GLU A 75 -0.27 -7.94 -7.30
N ALA A 76 -1.07 -8.75 -7.99
CA ALA A 76 -2.45 -8.98 -7.61
C ALA A 76 -2.90 -10.39 -7.96
N ILE A 77 -3.84 -10.93 -7.18
CA ILE A 77 -4.66 -12.07 -7.60
C ILE A 77 -5.72 -11.50 -8.54
N VAL A 78 -5.66 -11.89 -9.80
CA VAL A 78 -6.68 -11.61 -10.80
C VAL A 78 -7.67 -12.77 -10.81
N MET A 79 -8.97 -12.45 -10.85
CA MET A 79 -10.08 -13.39 -10.75
C MET A 79 -11.12 -13.09 -11.83
N LEU A 80 -11.48 -14.11 -12.59
CA LEU A 80 -12.60 -14.08 -13.53
C LEU A 80 -13.93 -14.09 -12.77
N ALA A 81 -15.00 -13.58 -13.37
CA ALA A 81 -16.35 -13.69 -12.80
C ALA A 81 -16.73 -15.14 -12.46
N GLY A 82 -17.42 -15.31 -11.33
CA GLY A 82 -17.74 -16.61 -10.73
C GLY A 82 -16.59 -17.24 -9.93
N ALA A 83 -15.35 -16.76 -10.06
CA ALA A 83 -14.23 -17.36 -9.36
C ALA A 83 -14.29 -17.06 -7.85
N ARG A 84 -13.91 -18.06 -7.05
CA ARG A 84 -13.75 -17.95 -5.60
C ARG A 84 -12.37 -18.43 -5.19
N VAL A 85 -11.64 -17.61 -4.45
CA VAL A 85 -10.29 -17.91 -3.95
C VAL A 85 -10.33 -18.00 -2.44
N ARG A 86 -9.75 -19.05 -1.87
CA ARG A 86 -9.64 -19.26 -0.43
C ARG A 86 -8.19 -19.10 0.05
N ILE A 87 -7.97 -18.27 1.06
CA ILE A 87 -6.66 -18.04 1.69
C ILE A 87 -6.80 -18.25 3.19
N ASP A 88 -6.06 -19.21 3.74
CA ASP A 88 -6.07 -19.42 5.19
C ASP A 88 -5.31 -18.31 5.88
N LEU A 89 -5.93 -17.75 6.91
CA LEU A 89 -5.29 -16.77 7.75
C LEU A 89 -4.46 -17.46 8.83
N PRO A 90 -3.33 -16.86 9.25
CA PRO A 90 -2.78 -17.14 10.56
C PRO A 90 -3.80 -16.76 11.65
N LEU A 91 -3.50 -17.10 12.91
CA LEU A 91 -4.32 -16.68 14.04
C LEU A 91 -4.51 -15.16 14.02
N ILE A 92 -5.77 -14.70 14.00
CA ILE A 92 -6.10 -13.27 14.02
C ILE A 92 -5.82 -12.74 15.41
N ARG A 93 -5.01 -11.68 15.51
CA ARG A 93 -4.61 -11.09 16.81
C ARG A 93 -5.60 -10.01 17.27
N GLU A 94 -5.62 -9.76 18.58
CA GLU A 94 -6.31 -8.61 19.16
C GLU A 94 -5.71 -7.34 18.54
N ARG A 95 -6.53 -6.57 17.82
CA ARG A 95 -6.10 -5.40 17.03
C ARG A 95 -5.34 -5.79 15.76
N GLU A 96 -5.92 -6.60 14.90
CA GLU A 96 -5.51 -6.73 13.50
C GLU A 96 -6.58 -6.18 12.56
N ARG A 97 -6.15 -5.66 11.42
CA ARG A 97 -7.01 -5.26 10.31
C ARG A 97 -6.54 -5.94 9.02
N LEU A 98 -7.48 -6.24 8.14
CA LEU A 98 -7.19 -6.63 6.78
C LEU A 98 -7.05 -5.36 5.93
N ALA A 99 -5.85 -5.10 5.40
CA ALA A 99 -5.66 -4.11 4.35
C ALA A 99 -5.62 -4.81 2.99
N PHE A 100 -6.16 -4.16 1.97
CA PHE A 100 -6.21 -4.69 0.61
C PHE A 100 -6.45 -3.56 -0.39
N ALA A 101 -6.28 -3.88 -1.67
CA ALA A 101 -6.68 -3.01 -2.75
C ALA A 101 -7.46 -3.79 -3.80
N ILE A 102 -8.44 -3.14 -4.41
CA ILE A 102 -9.29 -3.71 -5.46
C ILE A 102 -9.27 -2.84 -6.71
N THR A 103 -9.29 -3.47 -7.88
CA THR A 103 -9.62 -2.81 -9.15
C THR A 103 -10.20 -3.82 -10.14
N MET A 104 -10.81 -3.33 -11.22
CA MET A 104 -11.03 -4.13 -12.43
C MET A 104 -9.85 -3.91 -13.38
N PRO A 105 -9.17 -4.94 -13.92
CA PRO A 105 -8.03 -4.75 -14.82
C PRO A 105 -8.36 -4.13 -16.18
N PHE A 106 -9.60 -4.26 -16.65
CA PHE A 106 -10.04 -3.80 -17.97
C PHE A 106 -11.15 -2.76 -17.88
N ASP A 107 -11.19 -1.81 -18.82
CA ASP A 107 -12.28 -0.85 -18.99
C ASP A 107 -13.35 -1.43 -19.93
N LEU A 108 -13.69 -2.70 -19.70
CA LEU A 108 -14.57 -3.53 -20.52
C LEU A 108 -15.59 -4.23 -19.62
N GLY A 109 -16.62 -4.83 -20.23
CA GLY A 109 -17.67 -5.57 -19.54
C GLY A 109 -18.77 -4.68 -19.01
N ASP A 110 -19.80 -5.32 -18.47
CA ASP A 110 -20.92 -4.65 -17.82
C ASP A 110 -20.66 -4.40 -16.31
N GLY A 111 -19.53 -4.88 -15.80
CA GLY A 111 -18.99 -4.55 -14.48
C GLY A 111 -18.95 -5.76 -13.57
N ALA A 112 -18.09 -5.74 -12.56
CA ALA A 112 -17.93 -6.86 -11.64
C ALA A 112 -18.04 -6.41 -10.18
N GLU A 113 -18.49 -7.33 -9.33
CA GLU A 113 -18.49 -7.13 -7.88
C GLU A 113 -17.38 -7.97 -7.24
N GLY A 114 -16.46 -7.31 -6.54
CA GLY A 114 -15.52 -7.99 -5.67
C GLY A 114 -16.05 -8.08 -4.25
N ARG A 115 -16.04 -9.29 -3.67
CA ARG A 115 -16.40 -9.50 -2.27
C ARG A 115 -15.28 -10.19 -1.49
N ILE A 116 -15.18 -9.86 -0.21
CA ILE A 116 -14.32 -10.54 0.76
C ILE A 116 -15.21 -11.04 1.90
N TYR A 117 -15.11 -12.33 2.20
CA TYR A 117 -15.73 -12.93 3.39
C TYR A 117 -14.65 -13.50 4.31
N LEU A 118 -14.99 -13.61 5.59
CA LEU A 118 -14.26 -14.44 6.54
C LEU A 118 -15.09 -15.66 6.88
N GLU A 119 -14.52 -16.82 6.60
CA GLU A 119 -15.02 -18.10 7.09
C GLU A 119 -14.35 -18.44 8.42
N HIS A 120 -15.14 -18.72 9.43
CA HIS A 120 -14.70 -19.11 10.76
C HIS A 120 -15.65 -20.17 11.33
N ASP A 121 -15.30 -20.75 12.48
CA ASP A 121 -16.09 -21.83 13.11
C ASP A 121 -17.55 -21.42 13.41
N GLY A 122 -17.82 -20.12 13.53
CA GLY A 122 -19.17 -19.57 13.76
C GLY A 122 -19.94 -19.21 12.49
N GLY A 123 -19.37 -19.43 11.29
CA GLY A 123 -20.05 -19.20 10.01
C GLY A 123 -19.25 -18.37 9.01
N LEU A 124 -19.98 -17.66 8.16
CA LEU A 124 -19.44 -16.89 7.04
C LEU A 124 -19.90 -15.44 7.17
N ASP A 125 -18.95 -14.53 7.40
CA ASP A 125 -19.24 -13.10 7.51
C ASP A 125 -18.72 -12.33 6.30
N LEU A 126 -19.57 -11.49 5.69
CA LEU A 126 -19.15 -10.54 4.66
C LEU A 126 -18.31 -9.43 5.33
N LEU A 127 -17.06 -9.27 4.89
CA LEU A 127 -16.17 -8.20 5.36
C LEU A 127 -16.23 -6.97 4.46
N TYR A 128 -16.34 -7.17 3.16
CA TYR A 128 -16.28 -6.08 2.17
C TYR A 128 -16.99 -6.47 0.88
N SER A 129 -17.64 -5.50 0.24
CA SER A 129 -18.11 -5.59 -1.13
C SER A 129 -17.87 -4.28 -1.88
N ARG A 130 -17.48 -4.36 -3.14
CA ARG A 130 -17.52 -3.22 -4.07
C ARG A 130 -17.89 -3.66 -5.48
N TRP A 131 -18.85 -2.94 -6.03
CA TRP A 131 -19.21 -2.92 -7.44
C TRP A 131 -18.30 -1.97 -8.23
N LEU A 132 -17.83 -2.39 -9.40
CA LEU A 132 -16.99 -1.60 -10.31
C LEU A 132 -17.54 -1.69 -11.73
N LYS A 133 -17.59 -0.56 -12.45
CA LYS A 133 -18.00 -0.50 -13.87
C LYS A 133 -17.14 0.51 -14.66
N PRO A 134 -15.84 0.25 -14.84
CA PRO A 134 -14.90 1.18 -15.47
C PRO A 134 -15.21 1.50 -16.95
N SER A 135 -15.98 0.65 -17.64
CA SER A 135 -16.46 0.90 -19.00
C SER A 135 -17.36 2.14 -19.08
N LYS A 136 -18.12 2.43 -18.01
CA LYS A 136 -19.03 3.60 -17.94
C LYS A 136 -18.64 4.64 -16.88
N VAL A 137 -17.93 4.24 -15.83
CA VAL A 137 -17.60 5.08 -14.67
C VAL A 137 -16.09 5.33 -14.64
N GLU A 138 -15.66 6.51 -15.07
CA GLU A 138 -14.24 6.84 -15.17
C GLU A 138 -13.52 6.80 -13.81
N THR A 139 -14.20 7.15 -12.72
CA THR A 139 -13.62 7.12 -11.37
C THR A 139 -13.34 5.70 -10.86
N ASP A 140 -13.84 4.66 -11.53
CA ASP A 140 -13.56 3.26 -11.24
C ASP A 140 -12.25 2.77 -11.89
N ARG A 141 -11.65 3.57 -12.77
CA ARG A 141 -10.42 3.24 -13.51
C ARG A 141 -9.15 3.43 -12.67
N ARG A 142 -9.18 2.98 -11.42
CA ARG A 142 -8.08 3.12 -10.45
C ARG A 142 -8.04 1.96 -9.46
N TRP A 143 -6.93 1.87 -8.75
CA TRP A 143 -6.87 1.10 -7.52
C TRP A 143 -7.66 1.81 -6.42
N PHE A 144 -8.39 1.02 -5.65
CA PHE A 144 -8.97 1.47 -4.40
C PHE A 144 -8.33 0.72 -3.25
N ASP A 145 -7.62 1.46 -2.40
CA ASP A 145 -7.03 0.96 -1.16
C ASP A 145 -8.06 1.02 -0.03
N GLU A 146 -8.26 -0.11 0.65
CA GLU A 146 -9.30 -0.30 1.65
C GLU A 146 -8.76 -1.06 2.86
N SER A 147 -9.50 -0.98 3.98
CA SER A 147 -9.19 -1.80 5.15
C SER A 147 -10.43 -2.12 5.97
N VAL A 148 -10.43 -3.30 6.60
CA VAL A 148 -11.51 -3.77 7.48
C VAL A 148 -10.92 -4.20 8.82
N ASP A 149 -11.51 -3.74 9.92
CA ASP A 149 -11.14 -4.16 11.27
C ASP A 149 -11.54 -5.63 11.51
N LEU A 150 -10.60 -6.42 12.02
CA LEU A 150 -10.80 -7.83 12.36
C LEU A 150 -10.89 -8.06 13.87
N ALA A 151 -10.93 -7.01 14.70
CA ALA A 151 -10.94 -7.14 16.17
C ALA A 151 -12.02 -8.11 16.69
N LYS A 152 -13.20 -8.15 16.08
CA LYS A 152 -14.28 -9.10 16.44
C LYS A 152 -13.95 -10.59 16.23
N TYR A 153 -12.86 -10.88 15.54
CA TYR A 153 -12.38 -12.23 15.24
C TYR A 153 -11.05 -12.56 15.93
N ALA A 154 -10.60 -11.71 16.86
CA ALA A 154 -9.38 -11.96 17.61
C ALA A 154 -9.42 -13.33 18.29
N GLY A 155 -8.30 -14.05 18.23
CA GLY A 155 -8.16 -15.41 18.74
C GLY A 155 -8.78 -16.49 17.86
N LYS A 156 -9.48 -16.14 16.77
CA LYS A 156 -10.03 -17.11 15.82
C LYS A 156 -9.03 -17.43 14.71
N LYS A 157 -9.08 -18.67 14.23
CA LYS A 157 -8.57 -19.04 12.91
C LYS A 157 -9.68 -18.82 11.89
N GLY A 158 -9.33 -18.53 10.66
CA GLY A 158 -10.31 -18.40 9.59
C GLY A 158 -9.69 -18.48 8.21
N THR A 159 -10.55 -18.52 7.20
CA THR A 159 -10.18 -18.49 5.79
C THR A 159 -10.82 -17.27 5.16
N LEU A 160 -10.01 -16.41 4.52
CA LEU A 160 -10.56 -15.39 3.63
C LEU A 160 -11.08 -16.06 2.36
N ARG A 161 -12.33 -15.76 2.01
CA ARG A 161 -12.91 -16.11 0.73
C ARG A 161 -13.08 -14.85 -0.09
N LEU A 162 -12.29 -14.72 -1.14
CA LEU A 162 -12.44 -13.69 -2.16
C LEU A 162 -13.42 -14.20 -3.22
N GLU A 163 -14.34 -13.36 -3.68
CA GLU A 163 -15.24 -13.66 -4.79
C GLU A 163 -15.17 -12.56 -5.85
N CYS A 164 -15.33 -12.96 -7.11
CA CYS A 164 -15.60 -12.08 -8.24
C CYS A 164 -16.96 -12.47 -8.80
N ASN A 165 -17.96 -11.59 -8.73
CA ASN A 165 -19.28 -11.83 -9.30
C ASN A 165 -19.45 -11.05 -10.60
N SER A 166 -20.11 -11.68 -11.58
CA SER A 166 -20.45 -11.05 -12.86
C SER A 166 -21.41 -9.88 -12.69
N GLY A 167 -21.47 -9.03 -13.71
CA GLY A 167 -22.50 -8.03 -13.85
C GLY A 167 -23.89 -8.59 -14.15
N PRO A 168 -24.90 -7.70 -14.15
CA PRO A 168 -26.31 -8.06 -14.29
C PRO A 168 -26.66 -8.69 -15.64
N ASP A 169 -25.90 -8.41 -16.70
CA ASP A 169 -26.19 -8.88 -18.06
C ASP A 169 -25.61 -10.28 -18.33
N LEU A 170 -24.92 -10.87 -17.33
CA LEU A 170 -24.17 -12.15 -17.44
C LEU A 170 -23.10 -12.16 -18.55
N ASP A 171 -22.70 -10.97 -19.01
CA ASP A 171 -21.57 -10.80 -19.92
C ASP A 171 -20.25 -10.80 -19.13
N VAL A 172 -19.70 -11.98 -18.91
CA VAL A 172 -18.47 -12.15 -18.13
C VAL A 172 -17.20 -11.71 -18.85
N VAL A 173 -17.31 -11.16 -20.07
CA VAL A 173 -16.16 -10.70 -20.86
C VAL A 173 -15.59 -9.43 -20.24
N GLY A 174 -14.40 -9.54 -19.64
CA GLY A 174 -13.71 -8.42 -19.00
C GLY A 174 -14.16 -8.13 -17.57
N ASP A 175 -15.19 -8.82 -17.07
CA ASP A 175 -15.67 -8.78 -15.68
C ASP A 175 -14.70 -9.49 -14.73
N TRP A 176 -13.54 -8.87 -14.56
CA TRP A 176 -12.43 -9.44 -13.79
C TRP A 176 -12.12 -8.52 -12.62
N ILE A 177 -11.85 -9.09 -11.46
CA ILE A 177 -11.42 -8.36 -10.27
C ILE A 177 -9.96 -8.70 -9.96
N ALA A 178 -9.18 -7.68 -9.64
CA ALA A 178 -7.82 -7.83 -9.14
C ALA A 178 -7.72 -7.37 -7.68
N TRP A 179 -7.21 -8.26 -6.83
CA TRP A 179 -6.93 -8.00 -5.42
C TRP A 179 -5.43 -7.87 -5.18
N SER A 180 -5.00 -6.73 -4.65
CA SER A 180 -3.62 -6.48 -4.26
C SER A 180 -3.53 -6.10 -2.79
N ARG A 181 -2.31 -5.92 -2.28
CA ARG A 181 -2.00 -5.49 -0.91
C ARG A 181 -2.73 -6.27 0.19
N LEU A 182 -3.15 -7.51 -0.08
CA LEU A 182 -3.81 -8.39 0.90
C LEU A 182 -2.85 -8.64 2.07
N ARG A 183 -3.08 -7.95 3.18
CA ARG A 183 -2.20 -7.96 4.35
C ARG A 183 -3.00 -7.95 5.64
N LEU A 184 -2.54 -8.75 6.60
CA LEU A 184 -2.87 -8.49 7.99
C LEU A 184 -1.88 -7.46 8.52
N LEU A 185 -2.42 -6.33 8.95
CA LEU A 185 -1.67 -5.30 9.64
C LEU A 185 -2.09 -5.35 11.11
N PRO A 186 -1.19 -5.03 12.05
CA PRO A 186 -1.64 -4.52 13.33
C PRO A 186 -2.66 -3.42 13.01
N SER A 187 -3.87 -3.58 13.51
CA SER A 187 -4.79 -2.47 13.63
C SER A 187 -3.96 -1.42 14.34
N VAL A 188 -3.79 -0.29 13.65
CA VAL A 188 -3.47 0.93 14.38
C VAL A 188 -4.61 0.98 15.35
N ALA A 189 -4.37 0.57 16.60
CA ALA A 189 -5.27 0.94 17.67
C ALA A 189 -5.61 2.38 17.33
N ALA A 190 -6.89 2.72 17.18
CA ALA A 190 -7.24 4.11 17.44
C ALA A 190 -6.42 4.40 18.69
N PRO A 191 -5.41 5.30 18.60
CA PRO A 191 -4.58 5.54 19.76
C PRO A 191 -5.59 5.70 20.87
N LEU A 192 -5.39 5.05 22.03
CA LEU A 192 -5.99 5.60 23.25
C LEU A 192 -5.86 7.10 23.05
N GLU A 193 -6.98 7.83 22.97
CA GLU A 193 -6.95 9.24 22.62
C GLU A 193 -6.09 9.95 23.69
N THR A 194 -4.78 9.94 23.54
CA THR A 194 -4.01 11.14 23.73
C THR A 194 -4.49 11.98 22.57
N SER A 195 -5.32 12.95 22.91
CA SER A 195 -5.89 14.01 22.07
C SER A 195 -4.85 14.87 21.33
N ALA A 196 -3.62 14.38 21.18
CA ALA A 196 -2.57 14.98 20.40
C ALA A 196 -2.52 14.25 19.05
N GLY A 197 -2.73 14.99 17.96
CA GLY A 197 -2.58 14.48 16.59
C GLY A 197 -1.17 13.93 16.29
N PRO A 198 -0.81 13.71 15.01
CA PRO A 198 0.50 13.17 14.64
C PRO A 198 1.63 13.88 15.40
N ARG A 199 2.52 13.12 16.06
CA ARG A 199 3.63 13.69 16.83
C ARG A 199 4.39 14.69 15.97
N LYS A 200 4.49 15.93 16.45
CA LYS A 200 5.15 17.01 15.73
C LYS A 200 6.63 17.06 16.13
N PRO A 201 7.57 17.14 15.17
CA PRO A 201 8.95 17.43 15.50
C PRO A 201 9.03 18.85 16.07
N THR A 202 9.96 19.11 16.98
CA THR A 202 10.03 20.41 17.69
C THR A 202 11.20 21.27 17.28
N TRP A 203 12.32 20.65 16.91
CA TRP A 203 13.55 21.32 16.50
C TRP A 203 14.42 20.34 15.71
N LEU A 204 15.42 20.87 15.01
CA LEU A 204 16.46 20.08 14.34
C LEU A 204 17.83 20.64 14.70
N HIS A 205 18.77 19.74 15.01
CA HIS A 205 20.17 20.08 15.27
C HIS A 205 21.06 19.26 14.34
N VAL A 206 22.11 19.89 13.82
CA VAL A 206 23.12 19.24 12.98
C VAL A 206 24.38 19.11 13.82
N THR A 207 24.94 17.91 13.97
CA THR A 207 26.08 17.65 14.87
C THR A 207 27.37 18.33 14.43
N ALA A 208 27.48 18.68 13.15
CA ALA A 208 28.61 19.43 12.61
C ALA A 208 28.14 20.41 11.52
N THR A 209 28.48 21.69 11.67
CA THR A 209 28.11 22.74 10.70
C THR A 209 29.13 22.90 9.58
N PHE A 210 30.29 22.24 9.65
CA PHE A 210 31.32 22.20 8.62
C PHE A 210 31.72 20.75 8.38
N VAL A 211 31.55 20.27 7.15
CA VAL A 211 31.83 18.89 6.76
C VAL A 211 32.46 18.85 5.37
N ARG A 212 33.29 17.83 5.11
CA ARG A 212 33.83 17.63 3.76
C ARG A 212 32.77 16.98 2.88
N GLN A 213 32.81 17.28 1.59
CA GLN A 213 31.95 16.62 0.61
C GLN A 213 32.12 15.09 0.70
N GLY A 214 31.00 14.39 0.90
CA GLY A 214 30.98 12.93 1.05
C GLY A 214 31.08 12.43 2.49
N ASP A 215 31.36 13.28 3.47
CA ASP A 215 31.26 12.89 4.88
C ASP A 215 29.79 12.75 5.29
N TYR A 216 29.55 11.89 6.29
CA TYR A 216 28.26 11.81 6.96
C TYR A 216 28.18 12.82 8.10
N VAL A 217 27.03 13.48 8.20
CA VAL A 217 26.65 14.29 9.35
C VAL A 217 25.41 13.72 9.99
N VAL A 218 25.32 13.77 11.31
CA VAL A 218 24.13 13.33 12.05
C VAL A 218 23.22 14.53 12.28
N LEU A 219 21.94 14.34 12.03
CA LEU A 219 20.90 15.29 12.36
C LEU A 219 20.04 14.68 13.47
N SER A 220 19.79 15.46 14.50
CA SER A 220 18.92 15.10 15.63
C SER A 220 17.64 15.90 15.55
N VAL A 221 16.50 15.24 15.78
CA VAL A 221 15.18 15.86 15.73
C VAL A 221 14.48 15.72 17.08
N GLY A 222 14.11 16.87 17.66
CA GLY A 222 13.34 16.92 18.88
C GLY A 222 11.97 16.27 18.70
N ASN A 223 11.57 15.39 19.63
CA ASN A 223 10.38 14.54 19.52
C ASN A 223 10.37 13.63 18.26
N GLY A 224 11.54 13.39 17.64
CA GLY A 224 11.67 12.69 16.36
C GLY A 224 11.91 11.18 16.44
N ALA A 225 11.89 10.57 17.62
CA ALA A 225 12.17 9.14 17.77
C ALA A 225 11.27 8.27 16.87
N ASN A 226 11.89 7.41 16.05
CA ASN A 226 11.27 6.52 15.06
C ASN A 226 10.33 7.25 14.08
N MET A 227 10.62 8.52 13.75
CA MET A 227 9.79 9.36 12.90
C MET A 227 10.37 9.45 11.48
N THR A 228 9.51 9.37 10.46
CA THR A 228 9.88 9.86 9.11
C THR A 228 9.64 11.37 9.07
N ILE A 229 10.69 12.11 8.73
CA ILE A 229 10.69 13.56 8.64
C ILE A 229 10.83 13.98 7.19
N ASP A 230 9.98 14.89 6.72
CA ASP A 230 10.24 15.67 5.50
C ASP A 230 10.92 16.98 5.87
N CYS A 231 11.93 17.38 5.10
CA CYS A 231 12.73 18.58 5.29
C CYS A 231 12.66 19.47 4.06
N LYS A 232 12.42 20.77 4.27
CA LYS A 232 12.61 21.82 3.26
C LYS A 232 14.01 22.37 3.37
N LEU A 233 14.75 22.27 2.28
CA LEU A 233 16.16 22.62 2.18
C LEU A 233 16.36 23.64 1.05
N ARG A 234 17.37 24.51 1.16
CA ARG A 234 17.92 25.24 0.01
C ARG A 234 19.44 25.22 0.04
N LEU A 235 20.05 25.36 -1.13
CA LEU A 235 21.50 25.38 -1.31
C LEU A 235 21.92 26.79 -1.73
N ASN A 236 22.93 27.36 -1.07
CA ASN A 236 23.52 28.67 -1.37
C ASN A 236 22.48 29.80 -1.52
N GLY A 237 21.46 29.80 -0.66
CA GLY A 237 20.40 30.81 -0.71
C GLY A 237 19.49 30.75 -1.94
N SER A 238 19.52 29.66 -2.72
CA SER A 238 18.63 29.47 -3.87
C SER A 238 17.15 29.64 -3.52
N GLU A 239 16.38 30.25 -4.42
CA GLU A 239 14.92 30.33 -4.32
C GLU A 239 14.24 28.96 -4.48
N MET A 240 14.94 27.97 -5.07
CA MET A 240 14.41 26.61 -5.18
C MET A 240 14.52 25.87 -3.84
N ILE A 241 13.36 25.49 -3.30
CA ILE A 241 13.26 24.63 -2.12
C ILE A 241 13.29 23.17 -2.56
N LYS A 242 14.32 22.43 -2.12
CA LYS A 242 14.41 20.99 -2.27
C LYS A 242 13.70 20.32 -1.08
N GLU A 243 12.78 19.40 -1.36
CA GLU A 243 12.21 18.54 -0.33
C GLU A 243 12.97 17.21 -0.28
N ARG A 244 13.36 16.79 0.92
CA ARG A 244 13.98 15.48 1.17
C ARG A 244 13.40 14.88 2.43
N TRP A 245 13.40 13.57 2.53
CA TRP A 245 12.91 12.87 3.70
C TRP A 245 13.99 11.99 4.32
N PHE A 246 13.85 11.77 5.62
CA PHE A 246 14.75 10.97 6.44
C PHE A 246 13.95 10.16 7.45
N THR A 247 14.44 8.98 7.82
CA THR A 247 13.87 8.19 8.91
C THR A 247 14.82 8.26 10.09
N ALA A 248 14.34 8.84 11.18
CA ALA A 248 15.07 8.91 12.42
C ALA A 248 15.00 7.58 13.19
N ASP A 249 16.08 7.22 13.88
CA ASP A 249 16.17 6.07 14.76
C ASP A 249 15.42 6.29 16.09
N GLY A 250 15.54 5.34 17.03
CA GLY A 250 14.91 5.43 18.34
C GLY A 250 15.35 6.62 19.20
N ALA A 251 16.51 7.24 18.89
CA ALA A 251 17.01 8.46 19.53
C ALA A 251 16.59 9.74 18.79
N GLY A 252 15.86 9.62 17.67
CA GLY A 252 15.48 10.77 16.86
C GLY A 252 16.62 11.25 15.94
N GLN A 253 17.58 10.38 15.62
CA GLN A 253 18.76 10.72 14.81
C GLN A 253 18.72 10.10 13.42
N PHE A 254 19.27 10.78 12.43
CA PHE A 254 19.50 10.22 11.11
C PHE A 254 20.80 10.75 10.50
N ALA A 255 21.43 9.91 9.67
CA ALA A 255 22.63 10.29 8.93
C ALA A 255 22.28 10.95 7.60
N PHE A 256 22.92 12.06 7.29
CA PHE A 256 22.83 12.76 6.02
C PHE A 256 24.22 12.86 5.39
N GLN A 257 24.29 12.56 4.09
CA GLN A 257 25.51 12.72 3.32
C GLN A 257 25.26 13.77 2.23
N PRO A 258 25.65 15.04 2.44
CA PRO A 258 25.52 16.06 1.42
C PRO A 258 26.51 15.79 0.28
N ARG A 259 26.00 15.79 -0.96
CA ARG A 259 26.80 15.54 -2.17
C ARG A 259 27.20 16.80 -2.93
N GLU A 260 26.47 17.89 -2.75
CA GLU A 260 26.74 19.17 -3.42
C GLU A 260 27.47 20.09 -2.42
N ARG A 261 28.55 20.74 -2.87
CA ARG A 261 29.29 21.72 -2.08
C ARG A 261 28.48 23.00 -1.89
N GLY A 262 28.75 23.71 -0.80
CA GLY A 262 28.09 24.96 -0.45
C GLY A 262 27.32 24.92 0.86
N LYS A 263 26.60 26.00 1.14
CA LYS A 263 25.80 26.16 2.35
C LYS A 263 24.42 25.55 2.14
N TRP A 264 24.13 24.46 2.85
CA TRP A 264 22.80 23.89 2.93
C TRP A 264 22.06 24.51 4.11
N GLU A 265 20.87 25.05 3.85
CA GLU A 265 19.99 25.64 4.85
C GLU A 265 18.73 24.80 4.97
N ILE A 266 18.47 24.29 6.16
CA ILE A 266 17.24 23.57 6.53
C ILE A 266 16.29 24.63 7.07
N LEU A 267 15.11 24.75 6.45
CA LEU A 267 14.15 25.82 6.75
C LEU A 267 13.06 25.31 7.68
N ALA A 268 12.51 24.13 7.37
CA ALA A 268 11.40 23.54 8.09
C ALA A 268 11.43 22.03 7.98
N ILE A 269 10.81 21.39 8.96
CA ILE A 269 10.62 19.95 9.03
C ILE A 269 9.17 19.62 9.33
N LYS A 270 8.71 18.44 8.94
CA LYS A 270 7.43 17.90 9.40
C LYS A 270 7.53 16.39 9.59
N ASN A 271 6.68 15.87 10.46
CA ASN A 271 6.37 14.44 10.41
C ASN A 271 5.68 14.17 9.06
N SER A 272 6.12 13.17 8.31
CA SER A 272 5.50 12.83 7.02
C SER A 272 4.02 12.42 7.14
N ALA A 273 3.58 12.02 8.34
CA ALA A 273 2.17 11.77 8.65
C ALA A 273 1.38 13.04 9.04
N SER A 274 2.05 14.19 9.17
CA SER A 274 1.45 15.50 9.45
C SER A 274 1.39 16.36 8.18
N ALA A 275 0.36 17.20 8.08
CA ALA A 275 0.31 18.27 7.07
C ALA A 275 1.11 19.51 7.50
N GLU A 276 1.40 19.65 8.79
CA GLU A 276 1.94 20.87 9.39
C GLU A 276 3.47 20.89 9.38
N TRP A 277 4.03 21.98 8.84
CA TRP A 277 5.45 22.27 8.86
C TRP A 277 5.84 23.02 10.13
N VAL A 278 6.95 22.61 10.74
CA VAL A 278 7.57 23.26 11.89
C VAL A 278 8.85 23.92 11.42
N ALA A 279 8.99 25.23 11.68
CA ALA A 279 10.22 25.95 11.40
C ALA A 279 11.35 25.36 12.26
N ALA A 280 12.44 24.95 11.60
CA ALA A 280 13.58 24.32 12.26
C ALA A 280 14.88 24.78 11.58
N PRO A 281 15.23 26.07 11.74
CA PRO A 281 16.36 26.66 11.05
C PRO A 281 17.65 26.01 11.53
N ALA A 282 18.34 25.35 10.60
CA ALA A 282 19.69 24.82 10.81
C ALA A 282 20.47 24.94 9.51
N TYR A 283 21.80 24.87 9.58
CA TYR A 283 22.63 24.90 8.39
C TYR A 283 23.86 24.02 8.55
N LEU A 284 24.44 23.67 7.42
CA LEU A 284 25.77 23.09 7.33
C LEU A 284 26.46 23.57 6.05
N VAL A 285 27.77 23.71 6.12
CA VAL A 285 28.65 24.11 5.02
C VAL A 285 29.44 22.89 4.59
N VAL A 286 29.41 22.64 3.27
CA VAL A 286 30.07 21.49 2.65
C VAL A 286 31.19 22.00 1.76
N GLU A 287 32.43 21.62 2.07
CA GLU A 287 33.64 21.97 1.32
C GLU A 287 34.14 20.83 0.42
#